data_AF-A0A937H6Z2-F1
#
_entry.id   AF-A0A937H6Z2-F1
#
_cell.length_a   1.000
_cell.length_b   1.000
_cell.length_c   1.000
_cell.angle_alpha   90.00
_cell.angle_beta   90.00
_cell.angle_gamma   90.00
#
_symmetry.space_group_name_H-M   'P 1'
#
loop_
_entity.id
_entity.type
_entity.pdbx_description
1 polymer ?
#
loop_
_entity_poly.entity_id
_entity_poly.type
_entity_poly.pdbx_seq_one_letter_code
_entity_poly.pdbx_strand_id
1 'polypeptide(L)'
;MKILNRTQILEADRQTLRKASISSTALMERAAMACMHWITAHYTTNQVFAIFCGTGNNGGDGMALCRLLTEKKYNCSLYEYPLSETPAKDYQLNKAKIKGTSIKKLTAKAVASLPGNVVVIDALLGTGTNRPVEGVLKEILCGLNQLPNPVISIDTPSGLMSEYNSKNPAEGIVQAQHTL
;
A
#
# COMPACT_ATOMS: atom_id res chain seq x y z
N MET A 1 -7.26 -22.81 -2.48
CA MET A 1 -7.15 -21.43 -1.98
C MET A 1 -8.54 -20.84 -1.90
N LYS A 2 -8.96 -20.27 -0.76
CA LYS A 2 -10.26 -19.56 -0.65
C LYS A 2 -9.99 -18.07 -0.90
N ILE A 3 -10.73 -17.47 -1.82
CA ILE A 3 -10.69 -16.02 -2.07
C ILE A 3 -11.94 -15.44 -1.40
N LEU A 4 -11.73 -14.49 -0.50
CA LEU A 4 -12.80 -13.86 0.28
C LEU A 4 -13.26 -12.58 -0.42
N ASN A 5 -14.56 -12.32 -0.45
CA ASN A 5 -15.07 -11.02 -0.85
C ASN A 5 -14.85 -9.98 0.26
N ARG A 6 -15.10 -8.71 -0.04
CA ARG A 6 -14.89 -7.59 0.90
C ARG A 6 -15.62 -7.81 2.23
N THR A 7 -16.87 -8.26 2.18
CA THR A 7 -17.68 -8.50 3.39
C THR A 7 -17.08 -9.61 4.25
N GLN A 8 -16.58 -10.68 3.62
CA GLN A 8 -15.94 -11.80 4.31
C GLN A 8 -14.58 -11.40 4.92
N ILE A 9 -13.79 -10.57 4.25
CA ILE A 9 -12.52 -10.03 4.79
C ILE A 9 -12.80 -9.18 6.04
N LEU A 10 -13.75 -8.24 5.96
CA LEU A 10 -14.11 -7.40 7.09
C LEU A 10 -14.61 -8.21 8.30
N GLU A 11 -15.38 -9.26 8.06
CA GLU A 11 -15.84 -10.16 9.13
C GLU A 11 -14.69 -11.01 9.68
N ALA A 12 -13.77 -11.48 8.83
CA ALA A 12 -12.58 -12.19 9.28
C ALA A 12 -11.69 -11.31 10.17
N ASP A 13 -11.48 -10.04 9.80
CA ASP A 13 -10.76 -9.07 10.63
C ASP A 13 -11.46 -8.87 11.96
N ARG A 14 -12.77 -8.59 11.94
CA ARG A 14 -13.57 -8.41 13.16
C ARG A 14 -13.47 -9.62 14.09
N GLN A 15 -13.57 -10.83 13.55
CA GLN A 15 -13.41 -12.05 14.34
C GLN A 15 -11.99 -12.20 14.89
N THR A 16 -10.97 -11.84 14.13
CA THR A 16 -9.57 -11.89 14.56
C THR A 16 -9.32 -10.93 15.71
N LEU A 17 -9.78 -9.68 15.60
CA LEU A 17 -9.70 -8.68 16.68
C LEU A 17 -10.34 -9.19 17.96
N ARG A 18 -11.55 -9.77 17.86
CA ARG A 18 -12.29 -10.30 19.00
C ARG A 18 -11.62 -11.54 19.62
N LYS A 19 -11.25 -12.52 18.80
CA LYS A 19 -10.71 -13.82 19.27
C LYS A 19 -9.30 -13.68 19.83
N ALA A 20 -8.48 -12.82 19.23
CA ALA A 20 -7.11 -12.60 19.68
C ALA A 20 -7.00 -11.47 20.73
N SER A 21 -8.09 -10.77 21.03
CA SER A 21 -8.12 -9.63 21.96
C SER A 21 -7.07 -8.57 21.62
N ILE A 22 -6.95 -8.23 20.33
CA ILE A 22 -5.98 -7.24 19.82
C ILE A 22 -6.68 -6.03 19.22
N SER A 23 -5.99 -4.89 19.18
CA SER A 23 -6.44 -3.71 18.47
C SER A 23 -6.29 -3.85 16.94
N SER A 24 -7.03 -3.03 16.19
CA SER A 24 -6.87 -2.92 14.73
C SER A 24 -5.44 -2.55 14.33
N THR A 25 -4.79 -1.68 15.10
CA THR A 25 -3.38 -1.33 14.93
C THR A 25 -2.43 -2.51 15.13
N ALA A 26 -2.74 -3.43 16.05
CA ALA A 26 -1.93 -4.63 16.26
C ALA A 26 -2.18 -5.68 15.17
N LEU A 27 -3.38 -5.73 14.60
CA LEU A 27 -3.64 -6.53 13.40
C LEU A 27 -2.89 -5.98 12.18
N MET A 28 -2.93 -4.66 11.97
CA MET A 28 -2.16 -3.95 10.94
C MET A 28 -0.64 -4.18 11.10
N GLU A 29 -0.13 -4.17 12.33
CA GLU A 29 1.27 -4.50 12.60
C GLU A 29 1.62 -5.93 12.14
N ARG A 30 0.71 -6.90 12.33
CA ARG A 30 0.90 -8.27 11.85
C ARG A 30 0.90 -8.36 10.32
N ALA A 31 0.01 -7.63 9.65
CA ALA A 31 -0.02 -7.56 8.18
C ALA A 31 1.28 -6.95 7.63
N ALA A 32 1.73 -5.82 8.19
CA ALA A 32 2.98 -5.19 7.83
C ALA A 32 4.21 -6.08 8.09
N MET A 33 4.24 -6.84 9.20
CA MET A 33 5.30 -7.81 9.47
C MET A 33 5.31 -8.96 8.45
N ALA A 34 4.14 -9.46 8.04
CA ALA A 34 4.05 -10.49 7.00
C ALA A 34 4.60 -9.98 5.66
N CYS A 35 4.21 -8.77 5.26
CA CYS A 35 4.74 -8.10 4.07
C CYS A 35 6.26 -7.88 4.17
N MET A 36 6.75 -7.40 5.32
CA MET A 36 8.17 -7.20 5.56
C MET A 36 8.93 -8.52 5.45
N HIS A 37 8.45 -9.61 6.04
CA HIS A 37 9.10 -10.92 5.94
C HIS A 37 9.24 -11.37 4.49
N TRP A 38 8.17 -11.26 3.71
CA TRP A 38 8.19 -11.59 2.29
C TRP A 38 9.22 -10.73 1.54
N ILE A 39 9.20 -9.40 1.73
CA ILE A 39 10.15 -8.49 1.10
C ILE A 39 11.59 -8.84 1.47
N THR A 40 11.88 -9.09 2.75
CA THR A 40 13.24 -9.43 3.20
C THR A 40 13.74 -10.80 2.74
N ALA A 41 12.83 -11.68 2.31
CA ALA A 41 13.18 -12.98 1.73
C ALA A 41 13.51 -12.89 0.23
N HIS A 42 13.02 -11.85 -0.45
CA HIS A 42 13.15 -11.69 -1.91
C HIS A 42 14.06 -10.55 -2.35
N TYR A 43 14.29 -9.57 -1.48
CA TYR A 43 15.14 -8.43 -1.74
C TYR A 43 16.22 -8.30 -0.68
N THR A 44 17.32 -7.67 -1.05
CA THR A 44 18.44 -7.36 -0.15
C THR A 44 18.38 -5.89 0.25
N THR A 45 19.17 -5.51 1.27
CA THR A 45 19.29 -4.11 1.71
C THR A 45 19.91 -3.18 0.67
N ASN A 46 20.45 -3.70 -0.45
CA ASN A 46 20.97 -2.89 -1.55
C ASN A 46 19.86 -2.31 -2.44
N GLN A 47 18.63 -2.82 -2.33
CA GLN A 47 17.50 -2.28 -3.07
C GLN A 47 16.96 -1.00 -2.44
N VAL A 48 16.53 -0.08 -3.30
CA VAL A 48 15.87 1.16 -2.91
C VAL A 48 14.38 1.00 -3.12
N PHE A 49 13.60 1.31 -2.08
CA PHE A 49 12.14 1.19 -2.09
C PHE A 49 11.50 2.57 -2.12
N ALA A 50 10.50 2.77 -2.97
CA ALA A 50 9.57 3.89 -2.90
C ALA A 50 8.20 3.37 -2.46
N ILE A 51 7.75 3.80 -1.29
CA ILE A 51 6.49 3.35 -0.70
C ILE A 51 5.45 4.43 -0.91
N PHE A 52 4.41 4.10 -1.66
CA PHE A 52 3.31 5.00 -2.01
C PHE A 52 2.12 4.69 -1.12
N CYS A 53 1.86 5.55 -0.14
CA CYS A 53 0.78 5.38 0.83
C CYS A 53 -0.40 6.31 0.54
N GLY A 54 -1.60 5.75 0.57
CA GLY A 54 -2.83 6.53 0.69
C GLY A 54 -3.07 6.98 2.13
N THR A 55 -4.09 7.79 2.38
CA THR A 55 -4.52 8.16 3.75
C THR A 55 -5.54 7.19 4.38
N GLY A 56 -5.79 6.03 3.73
CA GLY A 56 -6.69 4.98 4.21
C GLY A 56 -5.95 3.87 4.99
N ASN A 57 -6.66 2.78 5.35
CA ASN A 57 -6.07 1.67 6.10
C ASN A 57 -4.90 1.00 5.36
N ASN A 58 -5.01 0.78 4.04
CA ASN A 58 -3.90 0.19 3.25
C ASN A 58 -2.63 1.06 3.32
N GLY A 59 -2.79 2.39 3.31
CA GLY A 59 -1.68 3.30 3.55
C GLY A 59 -1.11 3.21 4.96
N GLY A 60 -1.93 2.83 5.95
CA GLY A 60 -1.47 2.50 7.30
C GLY A 60 -0.57 1.28 7.34
N ASP A 61 -0.89 0.23 6.57
CA ASP A 61 -0.01 -0.92 6.35
C ASP A 61 1.31 -0.49 5.70
N GLY A 62 1.25 0.36 4.67
CA GLY A 62 2.44 0.93 4.03
C GLY A 62 3.31 1.77 4.97
N MET A 63 2.71 2.57 5.85
CA MET A 63 3.41 3.34 6.88
C MET A 63 4.11 2.41 7.89
N ALA A 64 3.41 1.39 8.38
CA ALA A 64 3.98 0.39 9.28
C ALA A 64 5.13 -0.38 8.60
N LEU A 65 4.93 -0.80 7.36
CA LEU A 65 5.93 -1.51 6.56
C LEU A 65 7.18 -0.65 6.33
N CYS A 66 7.02 0.63 5.98
CA CYS A 66 8.15 1.56 5.83
C CYS A 66 9.00 1.60 7.10
N ARG A 67 8.36 1.72 8.27
CA ARG A 67 9.08 1.72 9.55
C ARG A 67 9.85 0.42 9.76
N LEU A 68 9.21 -0.73 9.56
CA LEU A 68 9.83 -2.05 9.76
C LEU A 68 11.02 -2.28 8.81
N LEU A 69 10.90 -1.89 7.53
CA LEU A 69 11.99 -2.00 6.57
C LEU A 69 13.16 -1.07 6.92
N THR A 70 12.88 0.17 7.32
CA THR A 70 13.92 1.11 7.79
C THR A 70 14.65 0.58 9.05
N GLU A 71 13.93 -0.01 10.00
CA GLU A 71 14.52 -0.68 11.17
C GLU A 71 15.47 -1.84 10.76
N LYS A 72 15.13 -2.55 9.67
CA LYS A 72 15.95 -3.58 9.03
C LYS A 72 17.04 -3.05 8.09
N LYS A 73 17.29 -1.74 8.07
CA LYS A 73 18.33 -1.05 7.28
C LYS A 73 18.10 -1.06 5.76
N TYR A 74 16.86 -1.23 5.31
CA TYR A 74 16.50 -0.99 3.91
C TYR A 74 16.43 0.51 3.62
N ASN A 75 16.74 0.88 2.38
CA ASN A 75 16.62 2.26 1.92
C ASN A 75 15.20 2.52 1.41
N CYS A 76 14.39 3.21 2.22
CA CYS A 76 12.99 3.51 1.91
C CYS A 76 12.77 5.01 1.76
N SER A 77 12.15 5.41 0.64
CA SER A 77 11.52 6.72 0.45
C SER A 77 10.01 6.59 0.58
N LEU A 78 9.40 7.46 1.38
CA LEU A 78 7.98 7.39 1.69
C LEU A 78 7.23 8.56 1.02
N TYR A 79 6.15 8.22 0.31
CA TYR A 79 5.29 9.18 -0.39
C TYR A 79 3.84 9.02 0.06
N GLU A 80 3.12 10.14 0.13
CA GLU A 80 1.76 10.20 0.63
C GLU A 80 0.80 10.86 -0.38
N TYR A 81 -0.34 10.21 -0.62
CA TYR A 81 -1.45 10.77 -1.38
C TYR A 81 -2.72 10.90 -0.52
N PRO A 82 -3.32 12.10 -0.39
CA PRO A 82 -4.55 12.29 0.37
C PRO A 82 -5.76 11.77 -0.41
N LEU A 83 -6.34 10.66 0.05
CA LEU A 83 -7.54 10.05 -0.55
C LEU A 83 -8.85 10.70 -0.10
N SER A 84 -8.83 11.35 1.06
CA SER A 84 -9.98 11.97 1.72
C SER A 84 -9.51 13.10 2.63
N GLU A 85 -10.42 13.99 3.01
CA GLU A 85 -10.16 15.04 4.00
C GLU A 85 -9.89 14.49 5.40
N THR A 86 -10.47 13.32 5.72
CA THR A 86 -10.29 12.64 7.00
C THR A 86 -9.51 11.34 6.80
N PRO A 87 -8.21 11.30 7.17
CA PRO A 87 -7.42 10.08 7.13
C PRO A 87 -7.93 9.00 8.08
N ALA A 88 -7.73 7.73 7.75
CA ALA A 88 -8.08 6.62 8.61
C ALA A 88 -7.29 6.66 9.93
N LYS A 89 -7.92 6.20 11.03
CA LYS A 89 -7.32 6.23 12.37
C LYS A 89 -5.99 5.47 12.43
N ASP A 90 -5.96 4.26 11.88
CA ASP A 90 -4.78 3.39 11.97
C ASP A 90 -3.63 3.89 11.09
N TYR A 91 -3.97 4.53 9.97
CA TYR A 91 -3.03 5.30 9.18
C TYR A 91 -2.38 6.43 10.00
N GLN A 92 -3.18 7.26 10.68
CA GLN A 92 -2.65 8.37 11.49
C GLN A 92 -1.72 7.86 12.60
N LEU A 93 -2.10 6.76 13.25
CA LEU A 93 -1.29 6.14 14.30
C LEU A 93 0.05 5.61 13.77
N ASN A 94 0.08 4.98 12.60
CA ASN A 94 1.34 4.51 12.03
C ASN A 94 2.18 5.63 11.42
N LYS A 95 1.56 6.66 10.83
CA LYS A 95 2.24 7.88 10.40
C LYS A 95 2.98 8.55 11.57
N ALA A 96 2.35 8.63 12.75
CA ALA A 96 2.97 9.18 13.95
C ALA A 96 4.17 8.37 14.48
N LYS A 97 4.31 7.09 14.10
CA LYS A 97 5.46 6.26 14.46
C LYS A 97 6.66 6.43 13.53
N ILE A 98 6.51 7.10 12.39
CA ILE A 98 7.63 7.33 11.45
C ILE A 98 8.65 8.28 12.08
N LYS A 99 9.90 7.84 12.15
CA LYS A 99 11.03 8.62 12.68
C LYS A 99 12.17 8.62 11.67
N GLY A 100 12.79 9.79 11.45
CA GLY A 100 13.98 9.93 10.59
C GLY A 100 13.75 9.73 9.09
N THR A 101 12.52 9.42 8.66
CA THR A 101 12.13 9.34 7.24
C THR A 101 11.21 10.52 6.90
N SER A 102 11.57 11.31 5.90
CA SER A 102 10.71 12.39 5.42
C SER A 102 9.57 11.83 4.57
N ILE A 103 8.34 12.29 4.85
CA ILE A 103 7.15 11.91 4.08
C ILE A 103 6.97 12.95 2.97
N LYS A 104 7.13 12.51 1.72
CA LYS A 104 7.00 13.37 0.53
C LYS A 104 5.56 13.33 0.02
N LYS A 105 5.10 14.41 -0.61
CA LYS A 105 3.82 14.38 -1.34
C LYS A 105 3.95 13.52 -2.60
N LEU A 106 3.04 12.56 -2.79
CA LEU A 106 2.94 11.81 -4.04
C LEU A 106 2.24 12.67 -5.10
N THR A 107 2.87 12.78 -6.26
CA THR A 107 2.36 13.52 -7.42
C THR A 107 2.74 12.78 -8.70
N ALA A 108 2.04 13.02 -9.81
CA ALA A 108 2.41 12.44 -11.10
C ALA A 108 3.86 12.77 -11.49
N LYS A 109 4.33 14.00 -11.17
CA LYS A 109 5.74 14.40 -11.36
C LYS A 109 6.70 13.57 -10.52
N ALA A 110 6.36 13.27 -9.27
CA ALA A 110 7.19 12.44 -8.40
C ALA A 110 7.32 11.01 -8.95
N VAL A 111 6.24 10.45 -9.48
CA VAL A 111 6.25 9.14 -10.16
C VAL A 111 7.13 9.19 -11.41
N ALA A 112 6.92 10.16 -12.31
CA ALA A 112 7.70 10.31 -13.54
C ALA A 112 9.21 10.54 -13.30
N SER A 113 9.60 10.98 -12.11
CA SER A 113 11.00 11.22 -11.74
C SER A 113 11.63 10.04 -10.97
N LEU A 114 10.93 8.90 -10.84
CA LEU A 114 11.48 7.74 -10.14
C LEU A 114 12.69 7.15 -10.90
N PRO A 115 13.80 6.87 -10.20
CA PRO A 115 14.90 6.11 -10.79
C PRO A 115 14.47 4.68 -11.16
N GLY A 116 14.96 4.16 -12.29
CA GLY A 116 14.56 2.84 -12.79
C GLY A 116 14.98 1.64 -11.93
N ASN A 117 15.89 1.81 -10.97
CA ASN A 117 16.35 0.76 -10.05
C ASN A 117 15.53 0.70 -8.74
N VAL A 118 14.47 1.50 -8.61
CA VAL A 118 13.62 1.53 -7.42
C VAL A 118 12.54 0.46 -7.49
N VAL A 119 12.31 -0.25 -6.39
CA VAL A 119 11.14 -1.11 -6.20
C VAL A 119 10.02 -0.27 -5.61
N VAL A 120 8.86 -0.24 -6.26
CA VAL A 120 7.70 0.52 -5.78
C VAL A 120 6.83 -0.39 -4.93
N ILE A 121 6.44 0.09 -3.75
CA ILE A 121 5.41 -0.53 -2.91
C ILE A 121 4.14 0.30 -3.05
N ASP A 122 3.11 -0.31 -3.62
CA ASP A 122 1.78 0.26 -3.80
C ASP A 122 0.91 -0.06 -2.58
N ALA A 123 0.73 0.93 -1.72
CA ALA A 123 -0.15 0.90 -0.55
C ALA A 123 -1.17 2.06 -0.63
N LEU A 124 -1.61 2.43 -1.85
CA LEU A 124 -2.52 3.55 -2.05
C LEU A 124 -3.96 3.15 -1.68
N LEU A 125 -4.47 2.11 -2.33
CA LEU A 125 -5.85 1.62 -2.21
C LEU A 125 -5.83 0.11 -1.95
N GLY A 126 -6.74 -0.38 -1.12
CA GLY A 126 -6.90 -1.80 -0.85
C GLY A 126 -8.29 -2.30 -1.27
N THR A 127 -8.72 -3.40 -0.65
CA THR A 127 -10.04 -4.05 -0.80
C THR A 127 -11.25 -3.15 -0.49
N GLY A 128 -11.03 -1.94 0.00
CA GLY A 128 -12.06 -0.92 0.17
C GLY A 128 -12.56 -0.30 -1.15
N THR A 129 -11.85 -0.47 -2.26
CA THR A 129 -12.14 0.17 -3.54
C THR A 129 -13.37 -0.43 -4.21
N ASN A 130 -14.37 0.42 -4.51
CA ASN A 130 -15.64 0.01 -5.09
C ASN A 130 -16.10 0.89 -6.27
N ARG A 131 -15.21 1.75 -6.77
CA ARG A 131 -15.44 2.59 -7.94
C ARG A 131 -14.14 2.79 -8.72
N PRO A 132 -14.21 3.06 -10.04
CA PRO A 132 -13.04 3.43 -10.83
C PRO A 132 -12.27 4.61 -10.23
N VAL A 133 -10.95 4.57 -10.39
CA VAL A 133 -10.07 5.68 -9.98
C VAL A 133 -10.13 6.80 -11.01
N GLU A 134 -10.20 8.04 -10.53
CA GLU A 134 -10.36 9.24 -11.34
C GLU A 134 -9.34 10.33 -10.97
N GLY A 135 -9.24 11.37 -11.81
CA GLY A 135 -8.44 12.57 -11.56
C GLY A 135 -6.95 12.29 -11.40
N VAL A 136 -6.31 13.07 -10.51
CA VAL A 136 -4.85 13.02 -10.27
C VAL A 136 -4.38 11.64 -9.80
N LEU A 137 -5.20 10.91 -9.04
CA LEU A 137 -4.83 9.55 -8.64
C LEU A 137 -4.75 8.64 -9.86
N LYS A 138 -5.69 8.74 -10.81
CA LYS A 138 -5.64 7.97 -12.06
C LYS A 138 -4.36 8.27 -12.84
N GLU A 139 -3.98 9.55 -12.93
CA GLU A 139 -2.73 9.97 -13.59
C GLU A 139 -1.49 9.35 -12.92
N ILE A 140 -1.46 9.30 -11.59
CA ILE A 140 -0.39 8.65 -10.80
C ILE A 140 -0.31 7.16 -11.13
N LEU A 141 -1.45 6.45 -11.12
CA LEU A 141 -1.48 5.00 -11.39
C LEU A 141 -1.10 4.69 -12.85
N CYS A 142 -1.65 5.44 -13.80
CA CYS A 142 -1.28 5.34 -15.21
C CYS A 142 0.22 5.58 -15.41
N GLY A 143 0.77 6.64 -14.80
CA GLY A 143 2.19 6.97 -14.88
C GLY A 143 3.07 5.86 -14.31
N LEU A 144 2.67 5.28 -13.18
CA LEU A 144 3.40 4.16 -12.56
C LEU A 144 3.43 2.94 -13.49
N ASN A 145 2.31 2.61 -14.13
CA ASN A 145 2.22 1.49 -15.07
C ASN A 145 3.09 1.64 -16.33
N GLN A 146 3.52 2.86 -16.66
CA GLN A 146 4.43 3.11 -17.79
C GLN A 146 5.90 2.97 -17.41
N LEU A 147 6.22 2.86 -16.12
CA LEU A 147 7.60 2.72 -15.66
C LEU A 147 8.05 1.26 -15.73
N PRO A 148 9.35 1.01 -15.96
CA PRO A 148 9.92 -0.34 -15.91
C PRO A 148 10.11 -0.86 -14.48
N ASN A 149 9.78 -0.04 -13.47
CA ASN A 149 10.00 -0.36 -12.07
C ASN A 149 9.16 -1.57 -11.63
N PRO A 150 9.71 -2.50 -10.84
CA PRO A 150 8.91 -3.53 -10.20
C PRO A 150 8.00 -2.90 -9.14
N VAL A 151 6.75 -3.34 -9.11
CA VAL A 151 5.68 -2.90 -8.23
C VAL A 151 5.17 -4.08 -7.41
N ILE A 152 5.10 -3.88 -6.09
CA ILE A 152 4.54 -4.80 -5.11
C ILE A 152 3.32 -4.11 -4.50
N SER A 153 2.12 -4.64 -4.68
CA SER A 153 0.92 -4.09 -4.07
C SER A 153 0.62 -4.76 -2.73
N ILE A 154 0.16 -3.96 -1.76
CA ILE A 154 -0.31 -4.44 -0.46
C ILE A 154 -1.83 -4.58 -0.52
N ASP A 155 -2.35 -5.72 -0.04
CA ASP A 155 -3.76 -6.14 -0.06
C ASP A 155 -4.27 -6.41 -1.50
N THR A 156 -4.35 -5.37 -2.32
CA THR A 156 -4.77 -5.47 -3.73
C THR A 156 -4.06 -4.41 -4.57
N PRO A 157 -3.81 -4.65 -5.87
CA PRO A 157 -3.35 -3.60 -6.76
C PRO A 157 -4.29 -2.39 -6.73
N SER A 158 -3.73 -1.21 -6.47
CA SER A 158 -4.54 0.00 -6.33
C SER A 158 -5.36 0.27 -7.56
N GLY A 159 -6.63 0.61 -7.34
CA GLY A 159 -7.63 0.82 -8.38
C GLY A 159 -8.39 -0.44 -8.79
N LEU A 160 -7.94 -1.64 -8.42
CA LEU A 160 -8.71 -2.86 -8.59
C LEU A 160 -9.89 -2.89 -7.61
N MET A 161 -11.10 -3.12 -8.11
CA MET A 161 -12.27 -3.33 -7.25
C MET A 161 -12.28 -4.80 -6.77
N SER A 162 -12.71 -5.06 -5.53
CA SER A 162 -12.62 -6.43 -4.96
C SER A 162 -13.52 -7.48 -5.62
N GLU A 163 -14.55 -7.06 -6.35
CA GLU A 163 -15.56 -7.97 -6.90
C GLU A 163 -15.71 -7.77 -8.42
N TYR A 164 -16.54 -6.81 -8.84
CA TYR A 164 -16.90 -6.64 -10.25
C TYR A 164 -16.04 -5.57 -10.93
N ASN A 165 -15.15 -5.98 -11.84
CA ASN A 165 -14.27 -5.08 -12.59
C ASN A 165 -14.63 -4.94 -14.08
N SER A 166 -15.75 -5.50 -14.54
CA SER A 166 -16.11 -5.48 -15.97
C SER A 166 -16.25 -4.08 -16.57
N LYS A 167 -16.51 -3.07 -15.73
CA LYS A 167 -16.58 -1.66 -16.11
C LYS A 167 -15.43 -0.82 -15.53
N ASN A 168 -14.39 -1.45 -14.96
CA ASN A 168 -13.24 -0.76 -14.41
C ASN A 168 -12.17 -0.59 -15.50
N PRO A 169 -11.82 0.64 -15.90
CA PRO A 169 -10.78 0.85 -16.89
C PRO A 169 -9.42 0.34 -16.38
N ALA A 170 -8.81 -0.60 -17.10
CA ALA A 170 -7.57 -1.26 -16.70
C ALA A 170 -6.40 -0.27 -16.50
N GLU A 171 -6.40 0.84 -17.25
CA GLU A 171 -5.43 1.94 -17.11
C GLU A 171 -5.41 2.55 -15.70
N GLY A 172 -6.55 2.56 -14.99
CA GLY A 172 -6.67 3.04 -13.62
C GLY A 172 -6.35 1.99 -12.56
N ILE A 173 -5.80 0.83 -12.95
CA ILE A 173 -5.42 -0.26 -12.05
C ILE A 173 -3.90 -0.47 -12.13
N VAL A 174 -3.23 -0.48 -10.98
CA VAL A 174 -1.79 -0.78 -10.89
C VAL A 174 -1.50 -2.18 -11.45
N GLN A 175 -0.47 -2.29 -12.28
CA GLN A 175 0.04 -3.55 -12.82
C GLN A 175 1.17 -4.05 -11.92
N ALA A 176 0.80 -4.76 -10.84
CA ALA A 176 1.76 -5.26 -9.87
C ALA A 176 2.38 -6.60 -10.31
N GLN A 177 3.68 -6.74 -10.12
CA GLN A 177 4.40 -8.01 -10.30
C GLN A 177 4.08 -8.97 -9.15
N HIS A 178 3.84 -8.44 -7.95
CA HIS A 178 3.44 -9.21 -6.78
C HIS A 178 2.35 -8.47 -5.99
N THR A 179 1.48 -9.23 -5.34
CA THR A 179 0.49 -8.73 -4.38
C THR A 179 0.66 -9.49 -3.08
N LEU A 180 0.75 -8.76 -1.96
CA LEU A 180 0.98 -9.28 -0.61
C LEU A 180 -0.23 -9.09 0.28
#